data_AF-A0A2N2GTK2-F1
#
_entry.id   AF-A0A2N2GTK2-F1
#
_cell.length_a   1.000
_cell.length_b   1.000
_cell.length_c   1.000
_cell.angle_alpha   90.00
_cell.angle_beta   90.00
_cell.angle_gamma   90.00
#
_symmetry.space_group_name_H-M   'P 1'
#
loop_
_entity.id
_entity.type
_entity.pdbx_description
1 polymer ?
#
loop_
_entity_poly.entity_id
_entity_poly.type
_entity_poly.pdbx_seq_one_letter_code
_entity_poly.pdbx_strand_id
1 'polypeptide(L)'
;MRAVLPQDGFLVTPDIPPKKLANASQACGIPDSEEVLGIIDCTMIGSAKNCLVFTEEAIYFHNPWDTKPERGMVRYIQLRSRQLAASAKYTLDLGNEEYVNFTASRCPLSAVHSDRPASND
;
A
#
# COMPACT_ATOMS: atom_id res chain seq x y z
N MET A 1 16.53 -20.35 -11.00
CA MET A 1 15.21 -20.42 -10.34
C MET A 1 14.68 -19.00 -10.23
N ARG A 2 13.59 -18.66 -10.92
CA ARG A 2 12.93 -17.35 -10.80
C ARG A 2 12.10 -17.42 -9.53
N ALA A 3 12.37 -16.57 -8.54
CA ALA A 3 11.56 -16.50 -7.34
C ALA A 3 10.12 -16.16 -7.77
N VAL A 4 9.23 -17.14 -7.65
CA VAL A 4 7.78 -16.92 -7.60
C VAL A 4 7.58 -15.95 -6.44
N LEU A 5 6.88 -14.82 -6.60
CA LEU A 5 5.42 -14.73 -6.56
C LEU A 5 5.01 -13.34 -7.07
N PRO A 6 4.02 -13.17 -7.98
CA PRO A 6 3.04 -12.15 -7.68
C PRO A 6 2.32 -12.65 -6.43
N GLN A 7 2.67 -12.12 -5.25
CA GLN A 7 1.88 -12.44 -4.06
C GLN A 7 0.47 -11.90 -4.34
N ASP A 8 -0.56 -12.70 -4.07
CA ASP A 8 -1.93 -12.27 -4.37
C ASP A 8 -2.21 -10.92 -3.70
N GLY A 9 -2.48 -9.90 -4.53
CA GLY A 9 -2.71 -8.54 -4.06
C GLY A 9 -1.47 -7.67 -3.84
N PHE A 10 -0.24 -8.13 -4.12
CA PHE A 10 0.96 -7.28 -4.21
C PHE A 10 1.47 -7.22 -5.65
N LEU A 11 1.49 -6.02 -6.22
CA LEU A 11 1.80 -5.75 -7.62
C LEU A 11 2.95 -4.76 -7.68
N VAL A 12 3.97 -5.03 -8.51
CA VAL A 12 5.19 -4.21 -8.57
C VAL A 12 5.52 -3.91 -10.02
N THR A 13 6.02 -2.71 -10.31
CA THR A 13 6.50 -2.34 -11.65
C THR A 13 7.61 -3.31 -12.12
N PRO A 14 7.65 -3.70 -13.42
CA PRO A 14 6.76 -3.31 -14.52
C PRO A 14 5.50 -4.18 -14.66
N ASP A 15 5.28 -5.16 -13.78
CA ASP A 15 4.28 -6.22 -13.94
C ASP A 15 2.89 -5.85 -13.36
N ILE A 16 2.57 -4.57 -13.23
CA ILE A 16 1.27 -4.09 -12.72
C ILE A 16 0.22 -4.16 -13.85
N PRO A 17 -0.91 -4.89 -13.66
CA PRO A 17 -1.97 -4.92 -14.67
C PRO A 17 -2.53 -3.50 -14.96
N PRO A 18 -2.65 -3.06 -16.22
CA PRO A 18 -3.02 -1.68 -16.56
C PRO A 18 -4.34 -1.21 -15.95
N LYS A 19 -5.34 -2.11 -15.87
CA LYS A 19 -6.63 -1.81 -15.24
C LYS A 19 -6.50 -1.53 -13.74
N LYS A 20 -5.61 -2.26 -13.05
CA LYS A 20 -5.38 -2.06 -11.61
C LYS A 20 -4.59 -0.79 -11.35
N LEU A 21 -3.60 -0.49 -12.19
CA LEU A 21 -2.88 0.77 -12.17
C LEU A 21 -3.85 1.96 -12.31
N ALA A 22 -4.67 1.97 -13.36
CA ALA A 22 -5.65 3.04 -13.60
C ALA A 22 -6.64 3.20 -12.44
N ASN A 23 -7.17 2.10 -11.91
CA ASN A 23 -8.08 2.15 -10.75
C ASN A 23 -7.41 2.72 -9.50
N ALA A 24 -6.18 2.27 -9.19
CA ALA A 24 -5.46 2.73 -8.02
C ALA A 24 -5.07 4.21 -8.12
N SER A 25 -4.53 4.63 -9.27
CA SER A 25 -4.20 6.04 -9.56
C SER A 25 -5.42 6.93 -9.43
N GLN A 26 -6.57 6.54 -10.01
CA GLN A 26 -7.80 7.32 -9.91
C GLN A 26 -8.36 7.37 -8.48
N ALA A 27 -8.40 6.23 -7.77
CA ALA A 27 -8.94 6.16 -6.42
C ALA A 27 -8.10 6.99 -5.44
N CYS A 28 -6.78 6.83 -5.49
CA CYS A 28 -5.84 7.56 -4.63
C CYS A 28 -5.66 9.03 -5.04
N GLY A 29 -6.02 9.42 -6.27
CA GLY A 29 -5.77 10.77 -6.78
C GLY A 29 -4.29 11.05 -7.01
N ILE A 30 -3.55 10.06 -7.51
CA ILE A 30 -2.12 10.16 -7.79
C ILE A 30 -1.91 11.11 -8.98
N PRO A 31 -1.02 12.12 -8.88
CA PRO A 31 -0.75 13.02 -10.00
C PRO A 31 -0.03 12.28 -11.13
N ASP A 32 -0.28 12.69 -12.38
CA ASP A 32 0.36 12.10 -13.58
C ASP A 32 1.90 12.26 -13.58
N SER A 33 2.44 13.16 -12.74
CA SER A 33 3.87 13.38 -12.58
C SER A 33 4.58 12.33 -11.71
N GLU A 34 3.84 11.49 -10.99
CA GLU A 34 4.42 10.48 -10.10
C GLU A 34 4.32 9.07 -10.70
N GLU A 35 5.45 8.37 -10.75
CA GLU A 35 5.47 6.97 -11.16
C GLU A 35 5.00 6.05 -10.03
N VAL A 36 4.12 5.09 -10.34
CA VAL A 36 3.68 4.05 -9.41
C VAL A 36 4.66 2.89 -9.42
N LEU A 37 5.30 2.66 -8.28
CA LEU A 37 6.29 1.61 -8.08
C LEU A 37 5.65 0.29 -7.62
N GLY A 38 4.58 0.37 -6.84
CA GLY A 38 3.87 -0.83 -6.37
C GLY A 38 2.51 -0.54 -5.76
N ILE A 39 1.65 -1.57 -5.75
CA ILE A 39 0.27 -1.52 -5.27
C ILE A 39 0.03 -2.73 -4.36
N ILE A 40 -0.50 -2.48 -3.18
CA ILE A 40 -1.19 -3.49 -2.37
C ILE A 40 -2.69 -3.33 -2.63
N ASP A 41 -3.28 -4.32 -3.27
CA ASP A 41 -4.72 -4.41 -3.56
C ASP A 41 -5.47 -4.90 -2.31
N CYS A 42 -6.24 -4.00 -1.71
CA CYS A 42 -7.05 -4.22 -0.52
C CYS A 42 -8.51 -4.53 -0.85
N THR A 43 -8.82 -4.93 -2.10
CA THR A 43 -10.20 -5.24 -2.51
C THR A 43 -10.48 -6.74 -2.57
N MET A 44 -11.68 -7.14 -2.13
CA MET A 44 -12.07 -8.56 -2.10
C MET A 44 -12.07 -9.19 -3.50
N ILE A 45 -12.51 -8.43 -4.52
CA ILE A 45 -12.65 -8.89 -5.91
C ILE A 45 -11.45 -8.42 -6.79
N GLY A 46 -10.40 -7.85 -6.17
CA GLY A 46 -9.15 -7.55 -6.87
C GLY A 46 -9.21 -6.42 -7.90
N SER A 47 -10.02 -5.39 -7.66
CA SER A 47 -10.09 -4.18 -8.51
C SER A 47 -9.01 -3.14 -8.23
N ALA A 48 -8.30 -3.22 -7.10
CA ALA A 48 -7.33 -2.22 -6.63
C ALA A 48 -7.89 -0.80 -6.36
N LYS A 49 -9.22 -0.67 -6.18
CA LYS A 49 -9.85 0.60 -5.79
C LYS A 49 -9.72 0.93 -4.31
N ASN A 50 -9.54 -0.07 -3.46
CA ASN A 50 -9.06 0.11 -2.10
C ASN A 50 -7.63 -0.42 -2.09
N CYS A 51 -6.67 0.41 -1.73
CA CYS A 51 -5.27 0.06 -1.94
C CYS A 51 -4.33 0.92 -1.10
N LEU A 52 -3.09 0.42 -1.01
CA LEU A 52 -1.90 1.18 -0.65
C LEU A 52 -1.03 1.27 -1.90
N VAL A 53 -0.58 2.47 -2.26
CA VAL A 53 0.24 2.70 -3.45
C VAL A 53 1.54 3.36 -3.04
N PHE A 54 2.64 2.83 -3.56
CA PHE A 54 3.98 3.38 -3.41
C PHE A 54 4.34 4.10 -4.70
N THR A 55 4.61 5.39 -4.62
CA THR A 55 5.17 6.19 -5.72
C THR A 55 6.63 6.52 -5.45
N GLU A 56 7.24 7.37 -6.27
CA GLU A 56 8.61 7.86 -6.06
C GLU A 56 8.72 8.79 -4.83
N GLU A 57 7.66 9.52 -4.47
CA GLU A 57 7.72 10.56 -3.43
C GLU A 57 6.86 10.26 -2.20
N ALA A 58 5.84 9.40 -2.32
CA ALA A 58 4.86 9.21 -1.27
C ALA A 58 4.23 7.82 -1.24
N ILE A 59 3.58 7.57 -0.10
CA ILE A 59 2.61 6.48 0.06
C ILE A 59 1.22 7.10 -0.07
N TYR A 60 0.41 6.59 -0.99
CA TYR A 60 -1.00 6.94 -1.11
C TYR A 60 -1.88 5.79 -0.61
N PHE A 61 -3.05 6.11 -0.07
CA PHE A 61 -4.03 5.10 0.29
C PHE A 61 -5.44 5.50 -0.10
N HIS A 62 -6.27 4.48 -0.34
CA HIS A 62 -7.71 4.61 -0.47
C HIS A 62 -8.42 3.47 0.28
N ASN A 63 -9.32 3.84 1.19
CA ASN A 63 -10.15 2.98 2.02
C ASN A 63 -11.58 2.87 1.43
N PRO A 64 -12.39 1.91 1.89
CA PRO A 64 -13.81 1.86 1.52
C PRO A 64 -14.58 3.13 1.90
N TRP A 65 -15.69 3.38 1.21
CA TRP A 65 -16.52 4.59 1.32
C TRP A 65 -17.13 4.84 2.71
N ASP A 66 -17.23 3.81 3.54
CA ASP A 66 -17.73 3.88 4.93
C ASP A 66 -16.62 4.19 5.96
N THR A 67 -15.38 4.38 5.49
CA THR A 67 -14.19 4.61 6.32
C THR A 67 -13.69 6.05 6.16
N LYS A 68 -13.29 6.70 7.26
CA LYS A 68 -12.68 8.05 7.25
C LYS A 68 -11.30 8.04 7.92
N PRO A 69 -10.26 8.58 7.28
CA PRO A 69 -10.26 9.17 5.93
C PRO A 69 -10.46 8.12 4.82
N GLU A 70 -11.20 8.50 3.78
CA GLU A 70 -11.45 7.66 2.60
C GLU A 70 -10.20 7.54 1.74
N ARG A 71 -9.37 8.59 1.67
CA ARG A 71 -8.07 8.59 1.02
C ARG A 71 -7.12 9.57 1.68
N GLY A 72 -5.83 9.40 1.46
CA GLY A 72 -4.79 10.30 1.94
C GLY A 72 -3.42 9.97 1.37
N MET A 73 -2.42 10.74 1.78
CA MET A 73 -1.03 10.54 1.34
C MET A 73 -0.04 10.90 2.43
N VAL A 74 1.07 10.17 2.46
CA VAL A 74 2.22 10.45 3.34
C VAL A 74 3.47 10.50 2.49
N ARG A 75 4.06 11.69 2.35
CA ARG A 75 5.36 11.82 1.66
C ARG A 75 6.44 11.05 2.43
N TYR A 76 7.38 10.45 1.71
CA TYR A 76 8.48 9.72 2.35
C TYR A 76 9.29 10.58 3.32
N ILE A 77 9.45 11.88 3.02
CA ILE A 77 10.11 12.84 3.91
C ILE A 77 9.42 12.95 5.28
N GLN A 78 8.09 12.76 5.33
CA GLN A 78 7.30 12.86 6.55
C GLN A 78 7.30 11.56 7.36
N LEU A 79 7.71 10.42 6.79
CA LEU A 79 7.68 9.14 7.50
C LEU A 79 8.50 9.16 8.78
N ARG A 80 9.61 9.92 8.82
CA ARG A 80 10.43 10.07 10.04
C ARG A 80 9.67 10.71 11.21
N SER A 81 8.66 11.52 10.92
CA SER A 81 7.81 12.15 11.93
C SER A 81 6.51 11.39 12.18
N ARG A 82 6.23 10.30 11.45
CA ARG A 82 5.03 9.48 11.64
C ARG A 82 5.27 8.39 12.67
N GLN A 83 4.21 8.01 13.38
CA GLN A 83 4.18 6.80 14.20
C GLN A 83 3.44 5.72 13.40
N LEU A 84 4.19 4.88 12.69
CA LEU A 84 3.61 3.78 11.94
C LEU A 84 3.40 2.58 12.87
N ALA A 85 2.17 2.09 12.97
CA ALA A 85 1.86 0.98 13.85
C ALA A 85 0.78 0.07 13.25
N ALA A 86 0.91 -1.24 13.49
CA ALA A 86 -0.21 -2.16 13.31
C ALA A 86 -1.17 -1.95 14.50
N SER A 87 -2.19 -1.11 14.32
CA SER A 87 -3.09 -0.68 15.39
C SER A 87 -4.26 -1.66 15.61
N ALA A 88 -4.60 -2.46 14.60
CA ALA A 88 -5.58 -3.55 14.68
C ALA A 88 -5.28 -4.65 13.66
N LYS A 89 -6.04 -5.76 13.72
CA LYS A 89 -5.84 -6.96 12.88
C LYS A 89 -5.66 -6.66 11.39
N TYR A 90 -6.36 -5.66 10.87
CA TYR A 90 -6.32 -5.28 9.46
C TYR A 90 -6.13 -3.77 9.27
N THR A 91 -5.51 -3.09 10.24
CA THR A 91 -5.32 -1.64 10.18
C THR A 91 -3.85 -1.30 10.37
N LEU A 92 -3.30 -0.57 9.40
CA LEU A 92 -2.02 0.10 9.52
C LEU A 92 -2.29 1.58 9.81
N ASP A 93 -1.89 2.03 10.98
CA ASP A 93 -1.85 3.44 11.34
C ASP A 93 -0.64 4.11 10.67
N LEU A 94 -0.88 5.25 10.02
CA LEU A 94 0.12 6.08 9.34
C LEU A 94 0.46 7.36 10.13
N GLY A 95 -0.09 7.50 11.34
CA GLY A 95 -0.06 8.70 12.17
C GLY A 95 -0.99 9.80 11.67
N ASN A 96 -1.22 10.82 12.50
CA ASN A 96 -2.09 11.97 12.21
C ASN A 96 -3.50 11.58 11.72
N GLU A 97 -4.11 10.59 12.37
CA GLU A 97 -5.46 10.09 12.04
C GLU A 97 -5.59 9.48 10.62
N GLU A 98 -4.47 9.24 9.94
CA GLU A 98 -4.42 8.55 8.66
C GLU A 98 -4.14 7.06 8.91
N TYR A 99 -4.89 6.20 8.23
CA TYR A 99 -4.72 4.76 8.34
C TYR A 99 -5.23 4.06 7.09
N VAL A 100 -4.81 2.79 6.95
CA VAL A 100 -5.17 1.94 5.83
C VAL A 100 -5.88 0.70 6.36
N ASN A 101 -7.05 0.39 5.80
CA ASN A 101 -7.83 -0.79 6.13
C ASN A 101 -7.63 -1.90 5.09
N PHE A 102 -7.11 -3.04 5.54
CA PHE A 102 -6.79 -4.21 4.73
C PHE A 102 -7.77 -5.37 4.91
N THR A 103 -8.94 -5.15 5.53
CA THR A 103 -9.89 -6.24 5.88
C THR A 103 -10.27 -7.11 4.68
N ALA A 104 -10.27 -6.51 3.48
CA ALA A 104 -10.60 -7.15 2.22
C ALA A 104 -9.36 -7.53 1.38
N SER A 105 -8.15 -7.31 1.88
CA SER A 105 -6.92 -7.63 1.15
C SER A 105 -6.71 -9.13 1.08
N ARG A 106 -6.21 -9.58 -0.07
CA ARG A 106 -5.72 -10.95 -0.27
C ARG A 106 -4.22 -11.06 -0.06
N CYS A 107 -3.55 -9.95 0.25
CA CYS A 107 -2.15 -9.96 0.63
C CYS A 107 -2.01 -10.70 1.97
N PRO A 108 -1.27 -11.82 2.04
CA PRO A 108 -1.19 -12.61 3.26
C PRO A 108 -0.55 -11.79 4.39
N LEU A 109 -1.12 -11.89 5.60
CA LEU A 109 -0.55 -11.29 6.82
C LEU A 109 0.78 -11.95 7.26
N SER A 110 1.09 -13.14 6.73
CA SER A 110 2.23 -13.95 7.14
C SER A 110 3.40 -13.88 6.16
N ALA A 111 4.58 -13.56 6.70
CA ALA A 111 5.93 -13.63 6.12
C ALA A 111 6.42 -12.44 5.27
N VAL A 112 6.44 -11.24 5.88
CA VAL A 112 7.66 -10.43 5.73
C VAL A 112 8.68 -11.03 6.68
N HIS A 113 9.62 -11.85 6.18
CA HIS A 113 10.84 -12.16 6.92
C HIS A 113 11.62 -10.86 7.06
N SER A 114 11.47 -10.20 8.20
CA SER A 114 12.39 -9.16 8.65
C SER A 114 13.66 -9.84 9.19
N ASP A 115 14.38 -10.54 8.34
CA ASP A 115 15.81 -10.74 8.59
C ASP A 115 16.48 -9.39 8.34
N ARG A 116 16.38 -8.47 9.31
CA ARG A 116 17.34 -7.36 9.36
C ARG A 116 18.71 -8.02 9.47
N PRO A 117 19.64 -7.81 8.53
CA PRO A 117 21.02 -8.12 8.83
C PRO A 117 21.38 -7.33 10.09
N ALA A 118 21.88 -8.02 11.11
CA ALA A 118 22.42 -7.37 12.28
C ALA A 118 23.40 -6.29 11.81
N SER A 119 23.21 -5.06 12.29
CA SER A 119 24.22 -4.02 12.15
C SER A 119 25.48 -4.53 12.84
N ASN A 120 26.53 -4.80 12.07
CA ASN A 120 27.86 -4.94 12.63
C ASN A 120 28.34 -3.54 13.00
N ASP A 121 28.17 -3.19 14.28
CA ASP A 121 28.98 -2.17 14.94
C ASP A 121 30.40 -2.70 15.18
#